data_AF-A0AAD6ZLS2-F1
#
_entry.id   AF-A0AAD6ZLS2-F1
#
_cell.length_a   1.000
_cell.length_b   1.000
_cell.length_c   1.000
_cell.angle_alpha   90.00
_cell.angle_beta   90.00
_cell.angle_gamma   90.00
#
_symmetry.space_group_name_H-M   'P 1'
#
loop_
_entity.id
_entity.type
_entity.pdbx_description
1 polymer ?
#
loop_
_entity_poly.entity_id
_entity_poly.type
_entity_poly.pdbx_seq_one_letter_code
_entity_poly.pdbx_strand_id
1 'polypeptide(L)'
;MNCTPFSLSQIMVEAITHCSLHAAAFSCLSTHVSAILTDLLTCYIQLLANTAAKYVQHAGRTTLTTTDALKALNNLGFGLQDLISYVPEAKDLLCYAIYSGHCIEELDKFKAQLGRIQYDNTFPLMYAPYDGG
;
A
#
# COMPACT_ATOMS: atom_id res chain seq x y z
N MET A 1 5.76 -18.53 -18.98
CA MET A 1 5.58 -17.28 -18.22
C MET A 1 6.41 -17.43 -16.94
N ASN A 2 7.59 -16.82 -16.91
CA ASN A 2 8.51 -16.93 -15.78
C ASN A 2 8.14 -15.85 -14.76
N CYS A 3 7.38 -16.23 -13.73
CA CYS A 3 7.19 -15.37 -12.57
C CYS A 3 8.51 -15.32 -11.79
N THR A 4 9.29 -14.25 -12.00
CA THR A 4 10.42 -13.94 -11.11
C THR A 4 9.85 -13.63 -9.73
N PRO A 5 10.42 -14.18 -8.63
CA PRO A 5 9.99 -13.79 -7.30
C PRO A 5 10.32 -12.32 -7.09
N PHE A 6 9.29 -11.48 -6.89
CA PHE A 6 9.48 -10.11 -6.45
C PHE A 6 10.29 -10.12 -5.14
N SER A 7 11.30 -9.27 -5.05
CA SER A 7 12.08 -9.11 -3.82
C SER A 7 11.15 -8.64 -2.70
N LEU A 8 11.30 -9.18 -1.47
CA LEU A 8 10.48 -8.80 -0.31
C LEU A 8 10.37 -7.27 -0.15
N SER A 9 11.46 -6.56 -0.43
CA SER A 9 11.51 -5.10 -0.43
C SER A 9 10.53 -4.45 -1.41
N GLN A 10 10.37 -5.00 -2.62
CA GLN A 10 9.46 -4.46 -3.63
C GLN A 10 8.01 -4.65 -3.23
N ILE A 11 7.67 -5.83 -2.70
CA ILE A 11 6.32 -6.13 -2.21
C ILE A 11 5.95 -5.17 -1.07
N MET A 12 6.89 -4.88 -0.18
CA MET A 12 6.66 -3.93 0.92
C MET A 12 6.43 -2.50 0.41
N VAL A 13 7.25 -2.02 -0.53
CA VAL A 13 7.08 -0.66 -1.08
C VAL A 13 5.77 -0.56 -1.86
N GLU A 14 5.42 -1.57 -2.65
CA GLU A 14 4.15 -1.63 -3.38
C GLU A 14 2.94 -1.57 -2.44
N ALA A 15 2.98 -2.34 -1.33
CA ALA A 15 1.95 -2.29 -0.30
C ALA A 15 1.84 -0.90 0.35
N ILE A 16 2.98 -0.26 0.67
CA ILE A 16 3.01 1.09 1.26
C ILE A 16 2.43 2.12 0.28
N THR A 17 2.78 2.05 -1.00
CA THR A 17 2.22 2.92 -2.04
C THR A 17 0.70 2.76 -2.11
N HIS A 18 0.22 1.52 -2.13
CA HIS A 18 -1.22 1.24 -2.20
C HIS A 18 -1.97 1.72 -0.96
N CYS A 19 -1.44 1.47 0.24
CA CYS A 19 -2.01 1.97 1.50
C CYS A 19 -2.07 3.50 1.53
N SER A 20 -1.00 4.17 1.12
CA SER A 20 -0.92 5.63 1.09
C SER A 20 -1.93 6.23 0.11
N LEU A 21 -2.07 5.64 -1.08
CA LEU A 21 -3.04 6.08 -2.09
C LEU A 21 -4.49 5.88 -1.64
N HIS A 22 -4.78 4.71 -1.08
CA HIS A 22 -6.10 4.41 -0.57
C HIS A 22 -6.50 5.38 0.55
N ALA A 23 -5.55 5.70 1.43
CA ALA A 23 -5.78 6.60 2.55
C ALA A 23 -5.85 8.09 2.12
N ALA A 24 -5.23 8.46 0.99
CA ALA A 24 -5.45 9.73 0.29
C ALA A 24 -6.75 9.76 -0.56
N ALA A 25 -7.68 8.83 -0.32
CA ALA A 25 -8.97 8.69 -1.00
C ALA A 25 -8.90 8.44 -2.52
N PHE A 26 -7.75 8.04 -3.04
CA PHE A 26 -7.64 7.61 -4.44
C PHE A 26 -8.20 6.20 -4.61
N SER A 27 -9.51 6.13 -4.91
CA SER A 27 -10.25 4.87 -5.03
C SER A 27 -9.96 4.11 -6.34
N CYS A 28 -9.59 4.85 -7.40
CA CYS A 28 -9.28 4.29 -8.72
C CYS A 28 -8.00 4.93 -9.26
N LEU A 29 -6.88 4.22 -9.16
CA LEU A 29 -5.66 4.56 -9.89
C LEU A 29 -5.43 3.55 -11.02
N SER A 30 -4.89 4.04 -12.14
CA SER A 30 -4.36 3.16 -13.18
C SER A 30 -3.18 2.37 -12.63
N THR A 31 -3.07 1.09 -12.98
CA THR A 31 -1.94 0.22 -12.62
C THR A 31 -0.59 0.84 -13.02
N HIS A 32 -0.56 1.57 -14.13
CA HIS A 32 0.64 2.26 -14.60
C HIS A 32 1.08 3.39 -13.66
N VAL A 33 0.14 4.18 -13.15
CA VAL A 33 0.43 5.27 -12.21
C VAL A 33 0.89 4.72 -10.86
N SER A 34 0.26 3.64 -10.39
CA SER A 34 0.69 2.95 -9.17
C SER A 34 2.12 2.42 -9.29
N ALA A 35 2.49 1.84 -10.44
CA ALA A 35 3.85 1.38 -10.70
C ALA A 35 4.86 2.54 -10.70
N ILE A 36 4.56 3.65 -11.38
CA ILE A 36 5.43 4.84 -11.40
C ILE A 36 5.63 5.41 -10.00
N LEU A 37 4.57 5.47 -9.18
CA LEU A 37 4.66 5.97 -7.81
C LEU A 37 5.51 5.07 -6.92
N THR A 38 5.38 3.75 -7.07
CA THR A 38 6.23 2.77 -6.37
C THR A 38 7.70 2.90 -6.79
N ASP A 39 7.98 3.10 -8.08
CA ASP A 39 9.34 3.33 -8.58
C ASP A 39 9.92 4.65 -8.06
N LEU A 40 9.11 5.72 -8.03
CA LEU A 40 9.50 7.02 -7.50
C LEU A 40 9.82 6.92 -6.00
N LEU A 41 8.96 6.26 -5.23
CA LEU A 41 9.16 6.04 -3.80
C LEU A 41 10.46 5.24 -3.54
N THR A 42 10.69 4.20 -4.33
CA THR A 42 11.94 3.41 -4.25
C THR A 42 13.16 4.27 -4.52
N CYS A 43 13.14 5.05 -5.60
CA CYS A 43 14.22 5.97 -5.95
C CYS A 43 14.49 7.00 -4.85
N TYR A 44 13.42 7.55 -4.24
CA TYR A 44 13.54 8.52 -3.17
C TYR A 44 14.17 7.92 -1.90
N ILE A 45 13.75 6.72 -1.50
CA ILE A 45 14.34 6.00 -0.34
C ILE A 45 15.83 5.73 -0.58
N GLN A 46 16.20 5.30 -1.79
CA GLN A 46 17.60 5.08 -2.15
C GLN A 46 18.41 6.37 -2.14
N LEU A 47 17.85 7.45 -2.68
CA LEU A 47 18.49 8.77 -2.69
C LEU A 47 18.71 9.27 -1.26
N LEU A 48 17.74 9.11 -0.37
CA LEU A 48 17.85 9.46 1.04
C LEU A 48 18.95 8.63 1.74
N ALA A 49 18.94 7.31 1.56
CA ALA A 49 19.93 6.41 2.15
C ALA A 49 21.36 6.77 1.68
N ASN A 50 21.55 7.02 0.39
CA ASN A 50 22.83 7.44 -0.18
C ASN A 50 23.28 8.80 0.35
N THR A 51 22.34 9.74 0.51
CA THR A 51 22.64 11.06 1.06
C THR A 51 23.02 10.98 2.53
N ALA A 52 22.31 10.20 3.33
CA ALA A 52 22.66 9.95 4.73
C ALA A 52 24.02 9.25 4.87
N ALA A 53 24.33 8.28 4.00
CA ALA A 53 25.63 7.63 3.95
C ALA A 53 26.76 8.63 3.66
N LYS A 54 26.56 9.60 2.75
CA LYS A 54 27.53 10.68 2.51
C LYS A 54 27.78 11.51 3.76
N TYR A 55 26.74 11.87 4.52
CA TYR A 55 26.91 12.62 5.78
C TYR A 55 27.74 11.83 6.81
N VAL A 56 27.52 10.53 6.91
CA VAL A 56 28.29 9.63 7.80
C VAL A 56 29.76 9.57 7.36
N GLN A 57 30.01 9.40 6.05
CA GLN A 57 31.36 9.39 5.47
C GLN A 57 32.10 10.71 5.67
N HIS A 58 31.44 11.85 5.44
CA HIS A 58 32.03 13.18 5.67
C HIS A 58 32.31 13.46 7.14
N ALA A 59 31.54 12.86 8.06
CA ALA A 59 31.79 12.95 9.49
C ALA A 59 32.89 11.98 9.98
N GLY A 60 33.48 11.15 9.10
CA GLY A 60 34.49 10.16 9.46
C GLY A 60 33.96 9.04 10.37
N ARG A 61 32.64 8.87 10.45
CA ARG A 61 31.99 7.85 11.28
C ARG A 61 31.63 6.64 10.42
N THR A 62 31.55 5.47 11.05
CA THR A 62 31.09 4.22 10.40
C THR A 62 29.63 3.88 10.73
N THR A 63 29.09 4.51 11.77
CA THR A 63 27.72 4.28 12.26
C THR A 63 26.81 5.43 11.85
N LEU A 64 25.66 5.09 11.28
CA LEU A 64 24.64 6.05 10.90
C LEU A 64 23.88 6.54 12.14
N THR A 65 23.81 7.87 12.33
CA THR A 65 23.03 8.46 13.42
C THR A 65 21.75 9.11 12.91
N THR A 66 20.75 9.24 13.79
CA THR A 66 19.46 9.87 13.44
C THR A 66 19.64 11.31 12.94
N THR A 67 20.62 12.04 13.45
CA THR A 67 20.98 13.38 12.99
C THR A 67 21.51 13.41 11.56
N ASP A 68 22.17 12.36 11.08
CA ASP A 68 22.63 12.27 9.69
C ASP A 68 21.45 12.07 8.73
N ALA A 69 20.48 11.25 9.13
CA ALA A 69 19.25 11.06 8.38
C ALA A 69 18.40 12.34 8.34
N LEU A 70 18.30 13.08 9.46
CA LEU A 70 17.58 14.37 9.50
C LEU A 70 18.27 15.44 8.64
N LYS A 71 19.60 15.50 8.64
CA LYS A 71 20.35 16.40 7.75
C LYS A 71 20.17 16.02 6.28
N ALA A 72 20.15 14.72 5.97
CA ALA A 72 19.87 14.22 4.64
C ALA A 72 18.46 14.58 4.16
N LEU A 73 17.44 14.42 5.01
CA LEU A 73 16.07 14.87 4.72
C LEU A 73 16.00 16.37 4.44
N ASN A 74 16.63 17.18 5.30
CA ASN A 74 16.66 18.63 5.12
C ASN A 74 17.34 19.05 3.81
N ASN A 75 18.41 18.34 3.41
CA ASN A 75 19.08 18.56 2.13
C ASN A 75 18.24 18.17 0.90
N LEU A 76 17.32 17.21 1.06
CA LEU A 76 16.35 16.83 0.03
C LEU A 76 15.11 17.74 0.01
N GLY A 77 15.08 18.79 0.84
CA GLY A 77 14.00 19.77 0.88
C GLY A 77 12.85 19.40 1.81
N PHE A 78 13.01 18.39 2.68
CA PHE A 78 12.01 18.01 3.67
C PHE A 78 12.52 18.25 5.10
N GLY A 79 11.94 19.22 5.80
CA GLY A 79 12.36 19.59 7.13
C GLY A 79 11.79 18.69 8.22
N LEU A 80 12.45 18.67 9.39
CA LEU A 80 11.89 18.03 10.59
C LEU A 80 10.54 18.65 10.99
N GLN A 81 10.37 19.95 10.76
CA GLN A 81 9.13 20.65 11.06
C GLN A 81 7.97 20.17 10.18
N ASP A 82 8.25 19.91 8.90
CA ASP A 82 7.27 19.37 7.96
C ASP A 82 6.89 17.94 8.36
N LEU A 83 7.88 17.14 8.78
CA LEU A 83 7.63 15.80 9.32
C LEU A 83 6.71 15.83 10.53
N ILE A 84 6.99 16.71 11.51
CA ILE A 84 6.16 16.86 12.72
C ILE A 84 4.74 17.30 12.35
N SER A 85 4.61 18.21 11.38
CA SER A 85 3.30 18.65 10.88
C SER A 85 2.51 17.54 10.18
N TYR A 86 3.20 16.55 9.61
CA TYR A 86 2.59 15.42 8.92
C TYR A 86 2.18 14.26 9.85
N VAL A 87 2.77 14.16 11.06
CA VAL A 87 2.46 13.08 12.02
C VAL A 87 0.96 12.91 12.32
N PRO A 88 0.17 13.98 12.53
CA PRO A 88 -1.28 13.84 12.73
C PRO A 88 -1.98 13.19 11.54
N GLU A 89 -1.65 13.62 10.32
CA GLU A 89 -2.20 13.05 9.09
C GLU A 89 -1.78 11.58 8.93
N ALA A 90 -0.51 11.25 9.20
CA ALA A 90 -0.02 9.87 9.20
C ALA A 90 -0.79 8.95 10.18
N LYS A 91 -1.20 9.49 11.34
CA LYS A 91 -2.01 8.76 12.31
C LYS A 91 -3.41 8.48 11.78
N ASP A 92 -4.02 9.45 11.11
CA ASP A 92 -5.34 9.28 10.50
C ASP A 92 -5.30 8.27 9.34
N LEU A 93 -4.24 8.30 8.52
CA LEU A 93 -3.99 7.32 7.46
C LEU A 93 -3.87 5.88 8.05
N LEU A 94 -3.21 5.72 9.19
CA LEU A 94 -3.08 4.42 9.87
C LEU A 94 -4.43 3.92 10.40
N CYS A 95 -5.23 4.79 11.03
CA CYS A 95 -6.58 4.44 11.48
C CYS A 95 -7.47 3.99 10.32
N TYR A 96 -7.39 4.71 9.19
CA TYR A 96 -8.14 4.35 7.98
C TYR A 96 -7.67 3.03 7.37
N ALA A 97 -6.35 2.76 7.34
CA ALA A 97 -5.81 1.49 6.88
C ALA A 97 -6.33 0.31 7.74
N ILE A 98 -6.31 0.46 9.07
CA ILE A 98 -6.85 -0.55 10.01
C ILE A 98 -8.35 -0.77 9.77
N TYR A 99 -9.12 0.31 9.64
CA TYR A 99 -10.56 0.23 9.36
C TYR A 99 -10.86 -0.46 8.02
N SER A 100 -10.12 -0.11 6.97
CA SER A 100 -10.26 -0.74 5.65
C SER A 100 -9.95 -2.24 5.67
N GLY A 101 -8.96 -2.67 6.48
CA GLY A 101 -8.67 -4.08 6.70
C GLY A 101 -9.86 -4.82 7.32
N HIS A 102 -10.50 -4.23 8.34
CA HIS A 102 -11.70 -4.80 8.95
C HIS A 102 -12.86 -4.91 7.94
N CYS A 103 -13.08 -3.89 7.10
CA CYS A 103 -14.10 -3.94 6.06
C CYS A 103 -13.87 -5.07 5.03
N ILE A 104 -12.60 -5.36 4.68
CA ILE A 104 -12.27 -6.48 3.78
C ILE A 104 -12.62 -7.82 4.44
N GLU A 105 -12.29 -7.99 5.71
CA GLU A 105 -12.64 -9.20 6.47
C GLU A 105 -14.17 -9.39 6.58
N GLU A 106 -14.92 -8.33 6.82
CA GLU A 106 -16.38 -8.38 6.81
C GLU A 106 -16.94 -8.73 5.43
N LEU A 107 -16.38 -8.14 4.36
CA LEU A 107 -16.79 -8.45 3.00
C LEU A 107 -16.55 -9.93 2.66
N ASP A 108 -15.44 -10.50 3.11
CA ASP A 108 -15.14 -11.92 2.93
C ASP A 108 -16.13 -12.82 3.68
N LYS A 109 -16.46 -12.47 4.92
CA LYS A 109 -17.52 -13.13 5.71
C LYS A 109 -18.87 -13.06 4.99
N PHE A 110 -19.26 -11.90 4.45
CA PHE A 110 -20.50 -11.75 3.70
C PHE A 110 -20.51 -12.57 2.40
N LYS A 111 -19.40 -12.58 1.65
CA LYS A 111 -19.27 -13.43 0.46
C LYS A 111 -19.42 -14.90 0.79
N ALA A 112 -18.81 -15.37 1.87
CA ALA A 112 -18.95 -16.75 2.34
C ALA A 112 -20.40 -17.08 2.72
N GLN A 113 -21.11 -16.16 3.38
CA GLN A 113 -22.53 -16.32 3.70
C GLN A 113 -23.41 -16.36 2.44
N LEU A 114 -23.20 -15.43 1.50
CA LEU A 114 -23.93 -15.40 0.22
C LEU A 114 -23.69 -16.66 -0.61
N GLY A 115 -22.45 -17.15 -0.67
CA GLY A 115 -22.12 -18.40 -1.34
C GLY A 115 -22.91 -19.58 -0.77
N ARG A 116 -23.08 -19.65 0.55
CA ARG A 116 -23.89 -20.69 1.21
C ARG A 116 -25.38 -20.57 0.88
N ILE A 117 -25.94 -19.36 0.86
CA ILE A 117 -27.35 -19.10 0.51
C ILE A 117 -27.64 -19.52 -0.94
N GLN A 118 -26.67 -19.35 -1.85
CA GLN A 118 -26.84 -19.71 -3.26
C GLN A 118 -26.91 -21.24 -3.48
N TYR A 119 -26.15 -22.03 -2.70
CA TYR A 119 -26.25 -23.49 -2.73
C TYR A 119 -27.58 -24.00 -2.16
N ASP A 120 -28.11 -23.35 -1.12
CA ASP A 120 -29.34 -23.77 -0.43
C ASP A 120 -30.62 -23.42 -1.23
N ASN A 121 -30.58 -22.35 -2.03
CA ASN A 121 -31.69 -21.89 -2.87
C ASN A 121 -31.64 -22.35 -4.34
N THR A 122 -30.84 -23.39 -4.65
CA THR A 122 -30.84 -23.98 -5.99
C THR A 122 -32.10 -24.83 -6.17
N PHE A 123 -33.23 -24.20 -6.50
CA PHE A 123 -34.42 -24.90 -6.95
C PHE A 123 -34.16 -25.45 -8.37
N PRO A 124 -34.28 -26.77 -8.62
CA PRO A 124 -34.17 -27.31 -9.96
C PRO A 124 -35.26 -26.69 -10.84
N LEU A 125 -34.87 -25.95 -11.87
CA LEU A 125 -35.77 -25.49 -12.91
C LEU A 125 -36.28 -26.71 -13.70
N MET A 126 -37.36 -27.30 -13.23
CA MET A 126 -38.12 -28.30 -13.98
C MET A 126 -38.95 -27.56 -15.02
N TYR A 127 -38.51 -27.57 -16.28
CA TYR A 127 -39.33 -27.07 -17.38
C TYR A 127 -40.59 -27.94 -17.50
N ALA A 128 -41.77 -27.32 -17.44
CA ALA A 128 -42.99 -28.02 -17.77
C ALA A 128 -42.93 -28.47 -19.24
N PRO A 129 -43.44 -29.68 -19.59
CA PRO A 129 -43.47 -30.13 -20.97
C PRO A 129 -44.25 -29.13 -21.81
N TYR A 130 -43.62 -28.68 -22.90
CA TYR A 130 -44.23 -27.77 -23.87
C TYR A 130 -45.38 -28.47 -24.60
N ASP A 131 -46.61 -28.05 -24.36
CA ASP A 131 -47.80 -28.45 -25.12
C ASP A 131 -47.91 -27.58 -26.38
N GLY A 132 -47.15 -27.95 -27.41
CA GLY A 132 -47.24 -27.29 -28.71
C GLY A 132 -48.63 -27.47 -29.34
N GLY A 133 -49.43 -26.40 -29.30
CA GLY A 133 -50.68 -26.23 -30.05
C GLY A 133 -50.47 -25.52 -31.38
#